data_AF-A0A167QS52-F1
#
_entry.id   AF-A0A167QS52-F1
#
_cell.length_a   1.000
_cell.length_b   1.000
_cell.length_c   1.000
_cell.angle_alpha   90.00
_cell.angle_beta   90.00
_cell.angle_gamma   90.00
#
_symmetry.space_group_name_H-M   'P 1'
#
loop_
_entity.id
_entity.type
_entity.pdbx_description
1 polymer ?
#
loop_
_entity_poly.entity_id
_entity_poly.type
_entity_poly.pdbx_seq_one_letter_code
_entity_poly.pdbx_strand_id
1 'polypeptide(L)'
;MSGVEHSTYYDRRLRQSPALIRARRPYLAKNTVLGLTIASFAMGVYAYTIHVVGQDDFEDVQVPAESVPSVQQRVQQLQQQKQQLQEQTQALGKK
;
A
#
# COMPACT_ATOMS: atom_id res chain seq x y z
N MET A 1 -48.21 38.98 -3.80
CA MET A 1 -46.94 39.17 -3.07
C MET A 1 -45.87 38.37 -3.82
N SER A 2 -45.11 39.03 -4.70
CA SER A 2 -44.03 38.40 -5.45
C SER A 2 -42.84 38.18 -4.52
N GLY A 3 -42.70 36.95 -4.02
CA GLY A 3 -41.53 36.54 -3.25
C GLY A 3 -40.28 36.69 -4.10
N VAL A 4 -39.24 37.32 -3.55
CA VAL A 4 -37.92 37.33 -4.14
C VAL A 4 -37.40 35.90 -4.10
N GLU A 5 -37.48 35.19 -5.22
CA GLU A 5 -36.86 33.87 -5.39
C GLU A 5 -35.34 34.03 -5.19
N HIS A 6 -34.84 33.62 -4.03
CA HIS A 6 -33.41 33.63 -3.75
C HIS A 6 -32.71 32.68 -4.73
N SER A 7 -31.90 33.24 -5.63
CA SER A 7 -31.11 32.45 -6.58
C SER A 7 -30.10 31.58 -5.81
N THR A 8 -30.47 30.34 -5.56
CA THR A 8 -29.61 29.35 -4.91
C THR A 8 -28.54 28.87 -5.88
N TYR A 9 -27.36 28.50 -5.35
CA TYR A 9 -26.23 27.97 -6.13
C TYR A 9 -26.53 26.66 -6.89
N TYR A 10 -27.59 25.98 -6.49
CA TYR A 10 -28.09 24.75 -7.06
C TYR A 10 -29.54 24.92 -7.51
N ASP A 11 -29.87 24.32 -8.64
CA ASP A 11 -31.23 24.21 -9.14
C ASP A 11 -32.02 23.16 -8.32
N ARG A 12 -33.35 23.13 -8.44
CA ARG A 12 -34.26 22.16 -7.80
C ARG A 12 -33.90 20.71 -8.10
N ARG A 13 -33.13 20.46 -9.18
CA ARG A 13 -32.57 19.15 -9.57
C ARG A 13 -31.14 18.91 -9.09
N LEU A 14 -30.65 19.70 -8.11
CA LEU A 14 -29.29 19.65 -7.57
C LEU A 14 -28.18 19.89 -8.61
N ARG A 15 -28.51 20.51 -9.75
CA ARG A 15 -27.53 20.88 -10.78
C ARG A 15 -26.88 22.21 -10.42
N GLN A 16 -25.61 22.36 -10.76
CA GLN A 16 -24.90 23.63 -10.55
C GLN A 16 -25.53 24.73 -11.41
N SER A 17 -25.78 25.89 -10.81
CA SER A 17 -26.30 27.04 -11.54
C SER A 17 -25.26 27.62 -12.51
N PRO A 18 -25.67 28.31 -13.60
CA PRO A 18 -24.76 28.97 -14.52
C PRO A 18 -23.84 30.01 -13.87
N ALA A 19 -24.28 30.63 -12.77
CA ALA A 19 -23.47 31.56 -11.98
C ALA A 19 -22.31 30.82 -11.29
N LEU A 20 -22.58 29.66 -10.68
CA LEU A 20 -21.59 28.85 -9.99
C LEU A 20 -20.54 28.28 -10.94
N ILE A 21 -20.97 27.78 -12.11
CA ILE A 21 -20.05 27.23 -13.13
C ILE A 21 -19.03 28.29 -13.55
N ARG A 22 -19.48 29.52 -13.82
CA ARG A 22 -18.62 30.64 -14.22
C ARG A 22 -17.61 31.01 -13.13
N ALA A 23 -18.07 31.07 -11.87
CA ALA A 23 -17.21 31.35 -10.73
C ALA A 23 -16.11 30.28 -10.54
N ARG A 24 -16.37 29.03 -10.95
CA ARG A 24 -15.42 27.90 -10.83
C ARG A 24 -14.51 27.70 -12.03
N ARG A 25 -14.81 28.30 -13.19
CA ARG A 25 -13.98 28.23 -14.41
C ARG A 25 -12.47 28.40 -14.15
N PRO A 26 -12.00 29.39 -13.37
CA PRO A 26 -10.56 29.58 -13.17
C PRO A 26 -9.91 28.49 -12.31
N TYR A 27 -10.65 27.83 -11.43
CA TYR A 27 -10.11 26.83 -10.50
C TYR A 27 -10.13 25.43 -11.07
N LEU A 28 -11.01 25.13 -12.04
CA LEU A 28 -11.07 23.81 -12.66
C LEU A 28 -9.72 23.45 -13.31
N ALA A 29 -9.19 24.34 -14.16
CA ALA A 29 -7.90 24.11 -14.80
C ALA A 29 -6.74 24.08 -13.79
N LYS A 30 -6.68 25.06 -12.88
CA LYS A 30 -5.58 25.16 -11.89
C LYS A 30 -5.53 23.95 -10.95
N ASN A 31 -6.69 23.49 -10.48
CA ASN A 31 -6.78 22.35 -9.57
C ASN A 31 -6.53 21.04 -10.30
N THR A 32 -6.97 20.90 -11.56
CA THR A 32 -6.64 19.71 -12.37
C THR A 32 -5.15 19.62 -12.62
N VAL A 33 -4.49 20.72 -13.00
CA VAL A 33 -3.04 20.74 -13.20
C VAL A 33 -2.33 20.36 -11.90
N LEU A 34 -2.70 20.99 -10.76
CA LEU A 34 -2.10 20.66 -9.48
C LEU A 34 -2.31 19.18 -9.09
N GLY A 35 -3.53 18.66 -9.26
CA GLY A 35 -3.85 17.28 -8.98
C GLY A 35 -3.06 16.30 -9.85
N LEU A 36 -2.93 16.59 -11.14
CA LEU A 36 -2.11 15.79 -12.06
C LEU A 36 -0.63 15.85 -11.72
N THR A 37 -0.11 17.02 -11.33
CA THR A 37 1.28 17.16 -10.90
C THR A 37 1.56 16.28 -9.69
N ILE A 38 0.73 16.35 -8.65
CA ILE A 38 0.89 15.54 -7.43
C ILE A 38 0.77 14.04 -7.77
N ALA A 39 -0.24 13.66 -8.57
CA ALA A 39 -0.42 12.27 -8.97
C ALA A 39 0.78 11.74 -9.77
N SER A 40 1.26 12.50 -10.74
CA SER A 40 2.43 12.13 -11.56
C SER A 40 3.69 12.00 -10.72
N PHE A 41 3.89 12.89 -9.74
CA PHE A 41 5.03 12.84 -8.83
C PHE A 41 5.00 11.56 -7.99
N ALA A 42 3.84 11.25 -7.39
CA ALA A 42 3.68 10.03 -6.60
C ALA A 42 3.88 8.75 -7.43
N MET A 43 3.27 8.69 -8.62
CA MET A 43 3.46 7.57 -9.56
C MET A 43 4.91 7.45 -10.01
N GLY A 44 5.59 8.57 -10.25
CA GLY A 44 7.01 8.62 -10.62
C GLY A 44 7.91 8.05 -9.53
N VAL A 45 7.74 8.46 -8.27
CA VAL A 45 8.50 7.90 -7.14
C VAL A 45 8.23 6.40 -6.98
N TYR A 46 6.97 5.98 -7.09
CA TYR A 46 6.60 4.56 -6.99
C TYR A 46 7.27 3.72 -8.10
N ALA A 47 7.15 4.15 -9.35
CA ALA A 47 7.75 3.46 -10.49
C ALA A 47 9.29 3.45 -10.40
N TYR A 48 9.89 4.57 -10.00
CA TYR A 48 11.33 4.67 -9.80
C TYR A 48 11.83 3.69 -8.74
N THR A 49 11.10 3.56 -7.63
CA THR A 49 11.46 2.63 -6.56
C THR A 49 11.54 1.20 -7.07
N ILE A 50 10.54 0.75 -7.85
CA ILE A 50 10.55 -0.59 -8.43
C ILE A 50 11.71 -0.76 -9.42
N HIS A 51 11.93 0.24 -10.28
CA HIS A 51 12.97 0.17 -11.30
C HIS A 51 14.38 0.11 -10.71
N VAL A 52 14.65 0.85 -9.64
CA VAL A 52 15.98 0.94 -9.03
C VAL A 52 16.26 -0.23 -8.10
N VAL A 53 15.29 -0.64 -7.27
CA VAL A 53 15.49 -1.74 -6.33
C VAL A 53 15.56 -3.09 -7.06
N GLY A 54 14.88 -3.25 -8.20
CA GLY A 54 14.86 -4.50 -8.95
C GLY A 54 16.15 -4.86 -9.71
N GLN A 55 17.21 -4.05 -9.59
CA GLN A 55 18.49 -4.27 -10.29
C GLN A 55 19.55 -4.97 -9.41
N ASP A 56 19.19 -5.42 -8.21
CA ASP A 56 20.12 -6.10 -7.33
C ASP A 56 20.32 -7.56 -7.76
N ASP A 57 21.56 -7.95 -8.08
CA ASP A 57 21.92 -9.27 -8.62
C ASP A 57 22.20 -10.32 -7.53
N PHE A 58 22.09 -9.97 -6.24
CA PHE A 58 22.26 -10.87 -5.08
C PHE A 58 23.53 -11.75 -5.11
N GLU A 59 24.57 -11.37 -5.86
CA GLU A 59 25.78 -12.20 -6.04
C GLU A 59 26.58 -12.39 -4.74
N ASP A 60 26.50 -11.42 -3.82
CA ASP A 60 27.11 -11.50 -2.49
C ASP A 60 26.31 -12.40 -1.52
N VAL A 61 25.07 -12.77 -1.88
CA VAL A 61 24.29 -13.73 -1.13
C VAL A 61 24.77 -15.13 -1.52
N GLN A 62 25.77 -15.61 -0.79
CA GLN A 62 26.24 -16.99 -0.86
C GLN A 62 25.08 -17.92 -0.46
N VAL A 63 24.34 -18.45 -1.45
CA VAL A 63 23.42 -19.57 -1.24
C VAL A 63 24.26 -20.76 -0.80
N PRO A 64 24.09 -21.26 0.44
CA PRO A 64 24.82 -22.42 0.86
C PRO A 64 24.48 -23.56 -0.10
N ALA A 65 25.48 -24.04 -0.85
CA ALA A 65 25.42 -25.33 -1.53
C ALA A 65 25.49 -26.44 -0.47
N GLU A 66 24.61 -26.36 0.52
CA GLU A 66 24.35 -27.47 1.40
C GLU A 66 23.82 -28.58 0.50
N SER A 67 24.57 -29.68 0.43
CA SER A 67 24.05 -30.90 -0.16
C SER A 67 22.66 -31.12 0.44
N VAL A 68 21.63 -31.30 -0.38
CA VAL A 68 20.24 -31.54 0.04
C VAL A 68 20.10 -32.46 1.30
N PRO A 69 20.98 -33.46 1.52
CA PRO A 69 21.02 -34.22 2.77
C PRO A 69 21.19 -33.42 4.08
N SER A 70 21.97 -32.34 4.13
CA SER A 70 22.25 -31.62 5.39
C SER A 70 21.07 -30.78 5.86
N VAL A 71 20.29 -30.22 4.92
CA VAL A 71 19.06 -29.49 5.21
C VAL A 71 18.02 -30.43 5.83
N GLN A 72 17.89 -31.64 5.27
CA GLN A 72 16.95 -32.65 5.77
C GLN A 72 17.32 -33.13 7.18
N GLN A 73 18.61 -33.33 7.46
CA GLN A 73 19.09 -33.69 8.79
C GLN A 73 18.80 -32.59 9.82
N ARG A 74 19.00 -31.32 9.45
CA ARG A 74 18.73 -30.17 10.33
C ARG A 74 17.24 -30.04 10.64
N VAL A 75 16.37 -30.27 9.66
CA VAL A 75 14.91 -30.28 9.85
C VAL A 75 14.47 -31.40 10.83
N GLN A 76 15.06 -32.59 10.72
CA GLN A 76 14.76 -33.70 11.64
C GLN A 76 15.22 -33.40 13.07
N GLN A 77 16.41 -32.82 13.24
CA GLN A 77 16.91 -32.43 14.57
C GLN A 77 16.02 -31.38 15.23
N LEU A 78 15.54 -30.39 14.45
CA LEU A 78 14.63 -29.35 14.96
C LEU A 78 13.27 -29.93 15.40
N GLN A 79 12.77 -30.97 14.71
CA GLN A 79 11.54 -31.65 15.11
C GLN A 79 11.72 -32.41 16.42
N GLN A 80 12.84 -33.12 16.57
CA GLN A 80 13.18 -33.83 17.81
C GLN A 80 13.33 -32.86 18.99
N GLN A 81 14.01 -31.73 18.78
CA GLN A 81 14.18 -30.72 19.80
C GLN A 81 12.84 -30.11 20.22
N LYS A 82 11.92 -29.87 19.29
CA LYS A 82 10.56 -29.40 19.60
C LYS A 82 9.77 -30.41 20.43
N GLN A 83 9.86 -31.70 20.10
CA GLN A 83 9.20 -32.76 20.86
C GLN A 83 9.75 -32.83 22.29
N GLN A 84 11.08 -32.78 22.45
CA GLN A 84 11.71 -32.76 23.77
C GLN A 84 11.35 -31.51 24.58
N LEU A 85 11.27 -30.33 23.95
CA LEU A 85 10.80 -29.11 24.62
C LEU A 85 9.31 -29.22 25.02
N GLN A 86 8.48 -29.84 24.20
CA GLN A 86 7.07 -30.09 24.54
C GLN A 86 6.93 -31.10 25.69
N GLU A 87 7.75 -32.15 25.70
CA GLU A 87 7.80 -33.12 26.79
C GLU A 87 8.31 -32.48 28.08
N GLN A 88 9.34 -31.62 28.01
CA GLN A 88 9.85 -30.88 29.16
C GLN A 88 8.82 -29.87 29.70
N THR A 89 8.11 -29.15 28.82
CA THR A 89 7.05 -28.22 29.24
C THR A 89 5.85 -28.95 29.83
N GLN A 90 5.48 -30.13 29.29
CA GLN A 90 4.45 -30.98 29.88
C GLN A 90 4.88 -31.62 31.20
N ALA A 91 6.16 -31.94 31.38
CA ALA A 91 6.72 -32.46 32.62
C ALA A 91 6.85 -31.38 33.71
N LEU A 92 7.16 -30.14 33.33
CA LEU A 92 7.18 -28.98 34.23
C LEU A 92 5.77 -28.51 34.64
N GLY A 93 4.76 -28.70 33.78
CA GLY A 93 3.37 -28.33 34.06
C GLY A 93 2.57 -29.33 34.91
N LYS A 94 3.18 -30.45 35.34
CA LYS A 94 2.55 -31.49 36.17
C LYS A 94 2.98 -31.46 37.66
N LYS A 95 3.58 -30.36 38.11
CA LYS A 95 3.78 -30.05 39.55
C LYS A 95 2.83 -28.94 39.97
#